data_AF-A0A924QRR0-F1
#
_entry.id   AF-A0A924QRR0-F1
#
_cell.length_a   1.000
_cell.length_b   1.000
_cell.length_c   1.000
_cell.angle_alpha   90.00
_cell.angle_beta   90.00
_cell.angle_gamma   90.00
#
_symmetry.space_group_name_H-M   'P 1'
#
loop_
_entity.id
_entity.type
_entity.pdbx_description
1 polymer ?
#
loop_
_entity_poly.entity_id
_entity_poly.type
_entity_poly.pdbx_seq_one_letter_code
_entity_poly.pdbx_strand_id
1 'polypeptide(L)'
;MFDELLKLFQAHYPTIFITLGVATVVCGGTWFISNKYHHWTHRIKKSEDDCSKISTQILPQLTSINTSINNLVVYLKTKDGKMDTSLFRSFSPIQLTPLGNEILEVIGGKSFIDAHLNHLIADIDNFEIKTALDVQNASPIVNNNYSSNTDFNSIKNYIFKSPSYKVTTTEGDVFVNLDFNTIINIMGIYLRNKYLDLHPNLNPNDIPTLVNS
;
A
#
# COMPACT_ATOMS: atom_id res chain seq x y z
N MET A 1 2.86 -14.61 -82.03
CA MET A 1 2.89 -14.78 -80.56
C MET A 1 2.14 -13.66 -79.84
N PHE A 2 2.38 -12.39 -80.16
CA PHE A 2 1.66 -11.26 -79.54
C PHE A 2 0.18 -11.18 -79.94
N ASP A 3 -0.15 -11.49 -81.20
CA ASP A 3 -1.55 -11.48 -81.69
C ASP A 3 -2.44 -12.59 -81.12
N GLU A 4 -1.87 -13.75 -80.78
CA GLU A 4 -2.63 -14.82 -80.11
C GLU A 4 -2.94 -14.47 -78.65
N LEU A 5 -2.01 -13.82 -77.96
CA LEU A 5 -2.21 -13.31 -76.60
C LEU A 5 -3.30 -12.23 -76.56
N LEU A 6 -3.32 -11.33 -77.55
CA LEU A 6 -4.35 -10.27 -77.66
C LEU A 6 -5.75 -10.84 -77.90
N LYS A 7 -5.89 -11.87 -78.75
CA LYS A 7 -7.18 -12.55 -78.96
C LYS A 7 -7.68 -13.27 -77.70
N LEU A 8 -6.79 -13.90 -76.95
CA LEU A 8 -7.12 -14.59 -75.70
C LEU A 8 -7.52 -13.60 -74.59
N PHE A 9 -6.86 -12.43 -74.55
CA PHE A 9 -7.21 -11.32 -73.66
C PHE A 9 -8.57 -10.71 -73.97
N GLN A 10 -8.91 -10.59 -75.27
CA GLN A 10 -10.20 -10.04 -75.71
C GLN A 10 -11.36 -11.03 -75.49
N ALA A 11 -11.12 -12.33 -75.60
CA ALA A 11 -12.13 -13.38 -75.36
C ALA A 11 -12.48 -13.58 -73.88
N HIS A 12 -11.52 -13.39 -72.98
CA HIS A 12 -11.67 -13.66 -71.53
C HIS A 12 -11.48 -12.42 -70.64
N TYR A 13 -11.56 -11.22 -71.22
CA TYR A 13 -11.47 -9.93 -70.53
C TYR A 13 -12.28 -9.85 -69.22
N PRO A 14 -13.59 -10.21 -69.17
CA PRO A 14 -14.38 -10.05 -67.95
C PRO A 14 -13.88 -10.94 -66.80
N THR A 15 -13.45 -12.17 -67.09
CA THR A 15 -12.96 -13.10 -66.07
C THR A 15 -11.62 -12.69 -65.48
N ILE A 16 -10.73 -12.09 -66.29
CA ILE A 16 -9.42 -11.61 -65.83
C ILE A 16 -9.56 -10.40 -64.89
N PHE A 17 -10.51 -9.50 -65.18
CA PHE A 17 -10.76 -8.34 -64.32
C PHE A 17 -11.40 -8.72 -62.98
N ILE A 18 -12.30 -9.70 -62.97
CA ILE A 18 -12.92 -10.20 -61.73
C ILE A 18 -11.87 -10.85 -60.83
N THR A 19 -11.00 -11.70 -61.36
CA THR A 19 -9.96 -12.37 -60.55
C THR A 19 -8.93 -11.39 -60.01
N LEU A 20 -8.50 -10.40 -60.81
CA LEU A 20 -7.65 -9.31 -60.33
C LEU A 20 -8.33 -8.48 -59.24
N GLY A 21 -9.62 -8.16 -59.40
CA GLY A 21 -10.39 -7.42 -58.39
C GLY A 21 -10.52 -8.17 -57.06
N VAL A 22 -10.75 -9.48 -57.11
CA VAL A 22 -10.78 -10.31 -55.89
C VAL A 22 -9.40 -10.37 -55.24
N ALA A 23 -8.33 -10.52 -56.03
CA ALA A 23 -6.97 -10.57 -55.51
C ALA A 23 -6.56 -9.26 -54.81
N THR A 24 -6.92 -8.10 -55.36
CA THR A 24 -6.60 -6.81 -54.73
C THR A 24 -7.36 -6.59 -53.42
N VAL A 25 -8.62 -7.01 -53.34
CA VAL A 25 -9.41 -6.91 -52.09
C VAL A 25 -8.83 -7.81 -51.00
N VAL A 26 -8.43 -9.04 -51.34
CA VAL A 26 -7.82 -9.98 -50.37
C VAL A 26 -6.47 -9.46 -49.88
N CYS A 27 -5.59 -9.03 -50.78
CA CYS A 27 -4.28 -8.47 -50.41
C CYS A 27 -4.41 -7.14 -49.64
N GLY A 28 -5.35 -6.28 -50.01
CA GLY A 28 -5.62 -5.03 -49.29
C GLY A 28 -6.16 -5.29 -47.89
N GLY A 29 -7.08 -6.26 -47.76
CA GLY A 29 -7.64 -6.67 -46.47
C GLY A 29 -6.59 -7.25 -45.52
N THR A 30 -5.72 -8.15 -46.00
CA THR A 30 -4.66 -8.74 -45.17
C THR A 30 -3.61 -7.71 -44.75
N TRP A 31 -3.25 -6.77 -45.64
CA TRP A 31 -2.36 -5.66 -45.30
C TRP A 31 -2.98 -4.72 -44.25
N PHE A 32 -4.26 -4.37 -44.39
CA PHE A 32 -4.95 -3.50 -43.43
C PHE A 32 -5.04 -4.11 -42.03
N ILE A 33 -5.39 -5.40 -41.95
CA ILE A 33 -5.45 -6.15 -40.68
C ILE A 33 -4.06 -6.23 -40.05
N SER A 34 -3.02 -6.56 -40.83
CA SER A 34 -1.64 -6.62 -40.35
C SER A 34 -1.15 -5.27 -39.81
N ASN A 35 -1.41 -4.18 -40.54
CA ASN A 35 -1.03 -2.83 -40.14
C ASN A 35 -1.73 -2.40 -38.84
N LYS A 36 -3.03 -2.70 -38.71
CA LYS A 36 -3.79 -2.40 -37.49
C LYS A 36 -3.32 -3.24 -36.30
N TYR A 37 -3.03 -4.53 -36.52
CA TYR A 37 -2.51 -5.42 -35.49
C TYR A 37 -1.13 -4.95 -34.98
N HIS A 38 -0.22 -4.59 -35.89
CA HIS A 38 1.10 -4.07 -35.53
C HIS A 38 1.02 -2.75 -34.73
N HIS A 39 0.08 -1.87 -35.08
CA HIS A 39 -0.10 -0.62 -34.33
C HIS A 39 -0.65 -0.86 -32.92
N TRP A 40 -1.50 -1.88 -32.74
CA TRP A 40 -2.03 -2.27 -31.43
C TRP A 40 -0.97 -2.93 -30.55
N THR A 41 -0.18 -3.87 -31.07
CA THR A 41 0.87 -4.54 -30.29
C THR A 41 1.96 -3.57 -29.83
N HIS A 42 2.31 -2.58 -30.65
CA HIS A 42 3.28 -1.55 -30.28
C HIS A 42 2.79 -0.66 -29.12
N ARG A 43 1.47 -0.40 -29.02
CA ARG A 43 0.90 0.40 -27.92
C ARG A 43 0.92 -0.36 -26.60
N ILE A 44 0.62 -1.66 -26.62
CA ILE A 44 0.65 -2.52 -25.44
C ILE A 44 2.09 -2.64 -24.91
N LYS A 45 3.05 -2.94 -25.79
CA LYS A 45 4.46 -3.08 -25.42
C LYS A 45 5.05 -1.79 -24.83
N LYS A 46 4.64 -0.62 -25.34
CA LYS A 46 5.04 0.68 -24.79
C LYS A 46 4.50 0.91 -23.38
N SER A 47 3.25 0.52 -23.12
CA SER A 47 2.64 0.61 -21.79
C SER A 47 3.32 -0.31 -20.77
N GLU A 48 3.73 -1.51 -21.19
CA GLU A 48 4.48 -2.46 -20.35
C GLU A 48 5.88 -1.93 -20.02
N ASP A 49 6.59 -1.36 -21.00
CA ASP A 49 7.91 -0.74 -20.79
C ASP A 49 7.84 0.49 -19.87
N ASP A 50 6.78 1.30 -19.97
CA ASP A 50 6.60 2.46 -19.08
C ASP A 50 6.29 2.01 -17.64
N CYS A 51 5.53 0.92 -17.46
CA CYS A 51 5.27 0.31 -16.15
C CYS A 51 6.53 -0.35 -15.56
N SER A 52 7.35 -1.01 -16.39
CA SER A 52 8.61 -1.62 -15.95
C SER A 52 9.62 -0.56 -15.50
N LYS A 53 9.71 0.58 -16.20
CA LYS A 53 10.53 1.75 -15.81
C LYS A 53 10.08 2.36 -14.49
N ILE A 54 8.77 2.49 -14.28
CA ILE A 54 8.21 2.95 -13.00
C ILE A 54 8.64 2.01 -11.86
N SER A 55 8.51 0.69 -12.04
CA SER A 55 8.93 -0.27 -11.01
C SER A 55 10.44 -0.26 -10.77
N THR A 56 11.26 -0.21 -11.83
CA THR A 56 12.71 -0.34 -11.72
C THR A 56 13.41 0.94 -11.26
N GLN A 57 12.80 2.12 -11.43
CA GLN A 57 13.38 3.39 -11.01
C GLN A 57 12.80 3.90 -9.68
N ILE A 58 11.50 3.71 -9.42
CA ILE A 58 10.86 4.30 -8.24
C ILE A 58 11.05 3.43 -6.98
N LEU A 59 11.02 2.10 -7.09
CA LEU A 59 11.28 1.20 -5.94
C LEU A 59 12.67 1.40 -5.30
N PRO A 60 13.78 1.49 -6.05
CA PRO A 60 15.10 1.74 -5.44
C PRO A 60 15.25 3.18 -4.92
N GLN A 61 14.50 4.14 -5.47
CA GLN A 61 14.45 5.50 -4.93
C GLN A 61 13.71 5.52 -3.58
N LEU A 62 12.61 4.77 -3.42
CA LEU A 62 11.89 4.66 -2.15
C LEU A 62 12.73 3.96 -1.07
N THR A 63 13.48 2.92 -1.39
CA THR A 63 14.38 2.26 -0.41
C THR A 63 15.55 3.14 -0.02
N SER A 64 16.13 3.92 -0.96
CA SER A 64 17.20 4.87 -0.63
C SER A 64 16.70 6.06 0.19
N ILE A 65 15.48 6.56 -0.07
CA ILE A 65 14.81 7.56 0.77
C ILE A 65 14.55 6.99 2.18
N ASN A 66 14.01 5.77 2.30
CA ASN A 66 13.74 5.16 3.59
C ASN A 66 15.04 4.94 4.41
N THR A 67 16.11 4.53 3.73
CA THR A 67 17.46 4.41 4.34
C THR A 67 17.98 5.77 4.81
N SER A 68 17.75 6.83 4.03
CA SER A 68 18.17 8.19 4.38
C SER A 68 17.37 8.72 5.58
N ILE A 69 16.07 8.44 5.65
CA ILE A 69 15.21 8.74 6.81
C ILE A 69 15.70 7.97 8.03
N ASN A 70 16.00 6.67 7.91
CA ASN A 70 16.53 5.89 9.03
C ASN A 70 17.87 6.42 9.52
N ASN A 71 18.76 6.81 8.61
CA ASN A 71 20.04 7.42 8.98
C ASN A 71 19.86 8.80 9.64
N LEU A 72 18.89 9.59 9.18
CA LEU A 72 18.52 10.86 9.83
C LEU A 72 17.91 10.63 11.20
N VAL A 73 17.05 9.62 11.37
CA VAL A 73 16.49 9.23 12.66
C VAL A 73 17.59 8.77 13.61
N VAL A 74 18.56 7.98 13.14
CA VAL A 74 19.71 7.55 13.95
C VAL A 74 20.62 8.74 14.29
N TYR A 75 20.89 9.63 13.34
CA TYR A 75 21.67 10.84 13.56
C TYR A 75 20.98 11.82 14.52
N LEU A 76 19.66 11.96 14.41
CA LEU A 76 18.85 12.74 15.34
C LEU A 76 18.82 12.07 16.71
N LYS A 77 18.69 10.74 16.81
CA LYS A 77 18.81 10.00 18.08
C LYS A 77 20.17 10.17 18.77
N THR A 78 21.24 10.29 17.99
CA THR A 78 22.61 10.45 18.54
C THR A 78 22.96 11.90 18.86
N LYS A 79 22.36 12.88 18.15
CA LYS A 79 22.65 14.31 18.34
C LYS A 79 21.65 15.02 19.24
N ASP A 80 20.38 14.71 19.08
CA ASP A 80 19.29 15.04 20.00
C ASP A 80 18.96 13.77 20.79
N GLY A 81 19.54 13.61 21.97
CA GLY A 81 19.13 12.56 22.94
C GLY A 81 17.69 12.70 23.45
N LYS A 82 16.80 13.30 22.65
CA LYS A 82 15.41 13.70 22.90
C LYS A 82 14.51 13.44 21.69
N MET A 83 14.77 12.39 20.91
CA MET A 83 13.65 11.79 20.15
C MET A 83 12.80 11.07 21.19
N ASP A 84 11.55 11.52 21.34
CA ASP A 84 10.70 11.18 22.48
C ASP A 84 10.35 9.68 22.50
N THR A 85 11.15 8.91 23.22
CA THR A 85 10.91 7.50 23.56
C THR A 85 9.82 7.35 24.62
N SER A 86 9.16 8.45 25.04
CA SER A 86 8.14 8.43 26.09
C SER A 86 6.88 7.67 25.73
N LEU A 87 6.57 7.44 24.44
CA LEU A 87 5.32 6.82 23.98
C LEU A 87 5.44 5.34 23.58
N PHE A 88 6.62 4.92 23.13
CA PHE A 88 6.85 3.59 22.57
C PHE A 88 8.13 2.98 23.14
N ARG A 89 8.06 1.72 23.61
CA ARG A 89 9.27 0.93 23.90
C ARG A 89 9.68 0.14 22.66
N SER A 90 10.91 0.34 22.19
CA SER A 90 11.51 -0.35 21.03
C SER A 90 11.88 -1.82 21.28
N PHE A 91 11.18 -2.54 22.17
CA PHE A 91 11.26 -4.00 22.21
C PHE A 91 10.30 -4.54 21.16
N SER A 92 10.67 -5.56 20.40
CA SER A 92 9.69 -6.32 19.61
C SER A 92 8.99 -7.28 20.56
N PRO A 93 7.66 -7.23 20.71
CA PRO A 93 6.69 -6.36 20.03
C PRO A 93 6.59 -4.96 20.65
N ILE A 94 6.38 -3.92 19.82
CA ILE A 94 6.32 -2.51 20.28
C ILE A 94 5.18 -2.37 21.30
N GLN A 95 5.45 -1.83 22.48
CA GLN A 95 4.44 -1.62 23.54
C GLN A 95 4.22 -0.13 23.82
N LEU A 96 2.97 0.22 24.13
CA LEU A 96 2.64 1.54 24.67
C LEU A 96 3.24 1.69 26.06
N THR A 97 3.83 2.86 26.30
CA THR A 97 4.24 3.29 27.64
C THR A 97 3.01 3.71 28.46
N PRO A 98 3.17 3.96 29.78
CA PRO A 98 2.10 4.53 30.61
C PRO A 98 1.51 5.81 30.01
N LEU A 99 2.36 6.69 29.47
CA LEU A 99 1.93 7.92 28.81
C LEU A 99 1.14 7.65 27.52
N GLY A 100 1.55 6.66 26.71
CA GLY A 100 0.80 6.26 25.52
C GLY A 100 -0.60 5.74 25.84
N ASN A 101 -0.75 5.01 26.95
CA ASN A 101 -2.06 4.57 27.44
C ASN A 101 -2.92 5.73 27.95
N GLU A 102 -2.32 6.67 28.67
CA GLU A 102 -3.02 7.88 29.14
C GLU A 102 -3.55 8.70 27.96
N ILE A 103 -2.71 8.96 26.95
CA ILE A 103 -3.11 9.67 25.74
C ILE A 103 -4.23 8.90 25.02
N LEU A 104 -4.11 7.58 24.86
CA LEU A 104 -5.15 6.76 24.23
C LEU A 104 -6.52 6.88 24.92
N GLU A 105 -6.53 7.00 26.24
CA GLU A 105 -7.74 7.17 27.03
C GLU A 105 -8.30 8.59 26.91
N VAL A 106 -7.45 9.60 27.03
CA VAL A 106 -7.85 11.03 26.96
C VAL A 106 -8.40 11.39 25.58
N ILE A 107 -7.81 10.87 24.49
CA ILE A 107 -8.31 11.12 23.13
C ILE A 107 -9.59 10.34 22.80
N GLY A 108 -10.02 9.42 23.67
CA GLY A 108 -11.16 8.53 23.43
C GLY A 108 -10.87 7.39 22.44
N GLY A 109 -9.60 7.15 22.09
CA GLY A 109 -9.20 6.14 21.13
C GLY A 109 -9.48 4.73 21.62
N LYS A 110 -9.34 4.48 22.93
CA LYS A 110 -9.71 3.20 23.56
C LYS A 110 -11.20 2.90 23.38
N SER A 111 -12.06 3.85 23.75
CA SER A 111 -13.52 3.73 23.64
C SER A 111 -13.96 3.53 22.18
N PHE A 112 -13.30 4.23 21.25
CA PHE A 112 -13.55 4.06 19.82
C PHE A 112 -13.26 2.63 19.36
N ILE A 113 -12.09 2.07 19.73
CA ILE A 113 -11.70 0.71 19.36
C ILE A 113 -12.62 -0.31 19.98
N ASP A 114 -12.93 -0.19 21.28
CA ASP A 114 -13.81 -1.13 21.97
C ASP A 114 -15.24 -1.12 21.38
N ALA A 115 -15.76 0.04 20.97
CA ALA A 115 -17.08 0.15 20.34
C ALA A 115 -17.15 -0.45 18.93
N HIS A 116 -16.05 -0.44 18.17
CA HIS A 116 -15.98 -0.93 16.80
C HIS A 116 -15.18 -2.23 16.65
N LEU A 117 -14.85 -2.90 17.76
CA LEU A 117 -13.85 -3.96 17.81
C LEU A 117 -14.12 -5.07 16.79
N ASN A 118 -15.38 -5.54 16.70
CA ASN A 118 -15.75 -6.62 15.79
C ASN A 118 -15.53 -6.25 14.31
N HIS A 119 -15.84 -5.01 13.94
CA HIS A 119 -15.65 -4.52 12.57
C HIS A 119 -14.17 -4.33 12.26
N LEU A 120 -13.40 -3.76 13.21
CA LEU A 120 -11.97 -3.56 13.07
C LEU A 120 -11.22 -4.90 12.95
N ILE A 121 -11.62 -5.93 13.69
CA ILE A 121 -11.04 -7.29 13.57
C ILE A 121 -11.34 -7.88 12.19
N ALA A 122 -12.61 -7.83 11.75
CA ALA A 122 -12.98 -8.34 10.44
C ALA A 122 -12.21 -7.64 9.30
N ASP A 123 -11.92 -6.35 9.46
CA ASP A 123 -11.10 -5.60 8.50
C ASP A 123 -9.62 -5.99 8.56
N ILE A 124 -9.09 -6.38 9.74
CA ILE A 124 -7.75 -6.96 9.85
C ILE A 124 -7.68 -8.34 9.19
N ASP A 125 -8.71 -9.18 9.33
CA ASP A 125 -8.75 -10.52 8.73
C ASP A 125 -8.64 -10.48 7.19
N ASN A 126 -9.11 -9.39 6.57
CA ASN A 126 -8.98 -9.16 5.12
C ASN A 126 -7.53 -9.02 4.63
N PHE A 127 -6.55 -8.83 5.53
CA PHE A 127 -5.12 -8.71 5.19
C PHE A 127 -4.38 -10.06 5.15
N GLU A 128 -5.09 -11.19 5.23
CA GLU A 128 -4.50 -12.55 5.23
C GLU A 128 -3.37 -12.71 6.27
N ILE A 129 -3.67 -12.38 7.53
CA ILE A 129 -2.70 -12.38 8.63
C ILE A 129 -2.03 -13.75 8.82
N LYS A 130 -0.70 -13.78 8.80
CA LYS A 130 0.09 -15.00 9.06
C LYS A 130 0.98 -14.89 10.29
N THR A 131 1.33 -13.68 10.68
CA THR A 131 2.26 -13.41 11.78
C THR A 131 1.79 -12.22 12.62
N ALA A 132 2.29 -12.12 13.87
CA ALA A 132 2.05 -10.93 14.70
C ALA A 132 2.57 -9.63 14.07
N LEU A 133 3.60 -9.71 13.21
CA LEU A 133 4.11 -8.56 12.47
C LEU A 133 3.08 -8.07 11.44
N ASP A 134 2.36 -8.99 10.80
CA ASP A 134 1.28 -8.64 9.86
C ASP A 134 0.16 -7.90 10.59
N VAL A 135 -0.23 -8.37 11.79
CA VAL A 135 -1.22 -7.67 12.63
C VAL A 135 -0.73 -6.27 13.01
N GLN A 136 0.55 -6.15 13.38
CA GLN A 136 1.15 -4.86 13.72
C GLN A 136 1.13 -3.87 12.55
N ASN A 137 1.34 -4.34 11.32
CA ASN A 137 1.30 -3.51 10.13
C ASN A 137 -0.14 -3.18 9.70
N ALA A 138 -1.08 -4.12 9.85
CA ALA A 138 -2.48 -3.95 9.45
C ALA A 138 -3.27 -3.04 10.40
N SER A 139 -3.02 -3.12 11.72
CA SER A 139 -3.84 -2.42 12.72
C SER A 139 -3.89 -0.89 12.55
N PRO A 140 -2.78 -0.18 12.30
CA PRO A 140 -2.82 1.26 12.02
C PRO A 140 -3.54 1.59 10.70
N ILE A 141 -3.41 0.74 9.68
CA ILE A 141 -4.07 0.92 8.37
C ILE A 141 -5.59 0.85 8.54
N VAL A 142 -6.07 -0.17 9.26
CA VAL A 142 -7.50 -0.33 9.54
C VAL A 142 -8.03 0.87 10.31
N ASN A 143 -7.36 1.32 11.38
CA ASN A 143 -7.77 2.54 12.09
C ASN A 143 -7.81 3.77 11.18
N ASN A 144 -6.85 3.92 10.29
CA ASN A 144 -6.82 5.03 9.34
C ASN A 144 -7.99 4.98 8.35
N ASN A 145 -8.44 3.81 7.93
CA ASN A 145 -9.61 3.67 7.05
C ASN A 145 -10.89 4.18 7.71
N TYR A 146 -11.00 4.05 9.04
CA TYR A 146 -12.14 4.58 9.81
C TYR A 146 -12.06 6.09 10.08
N SER A 147 -10.93 6.75 9.76
CA SER A 147 -10.75 8.17 10.04
C SER A 147 -11.73 9.10 9.32
N SER A 148 -12.34 8.61 8.24
CA SER A 148 -13.38 9.32 7.48
C SER A 148 -14.77 9.20 8.11
N ASN A 149 -14.99 8.25 9.02
CA ASN A 149 -16.26 8.08 9.72
C ASN A 149 -16.51 9.22 10.72
N THR A 150 -17.78 9.56 10.92
CA THR A 150 -18.22 10.57 11.88
C THR A 150 -17.83 10.24 13.32
N ASP A 151 -17.77 8.96 13.66
CA ASP A 151 -17.41 8.50 15.01
C ASP A 151 -15.93 8.81 15.34
N PHE A 152 -15.10 9.00 14.31
CA PHE A 152 -13.70 9.40 14.45
C PHE A 152 -13.53 10.93 14.61
N ASN A 153 -14.61 11.71 14.47
CA ASN A 153 -14.54 13.17 14.57
C ASN A 153 -14.13 13.66 15.96
N SER A 154 -14.49 12.94 17.03
CA SER A 154 -14.06 13.28 18.40
C SER A 154 -12.54 13.29 18.53
N ILE A 155 -11.88 12.27 17.98
CA ILE A 155 -10.42 12.11 17.96
C ILE A 155 -9.78 13.21 17.09
N LYS A 156 -10.29 13.44 15.88
CA LYS A 156 -9.78 14.53 14.99
C LYS A 156 -9.92 15.90 15.63
N ASN A 157 -11.05 16.17 16.28
CA ASN A 157 -11.30 17.44 16.96
C ASN A 157 -10.35 17.64 18.15
N TYR A 158 -10.00 16.56 18.85
CA TYR A 158 -9.00 16.62 19.92
C TYR A 158 -7.63 17.01 19.38
N ILE A 159 -7.16 16.34 18.33
CA ILE A 159 -5.87 16.63 17.65
C ILE A 159 -5.81 18.09 17.20
N PHE A 160 -6.89 18.56 16.57
CA PHE A 160 -6.96 19.92 16.05
C PHE A 160 -6.92 20.98 17.16
N LYS A 161 -7.56 20.71 18.32
CA LYS A 161 -7.63 21.64 19.44
C LYS A 161 -6.41 21.58 20.37
N SER A 162 -5.75 20.44 20.43
CA SER A 162 -4.68 20.16 21.40
C SER A 162 -3.54 19.40 20.72
N PRO A 163 -2.76 20.08 19.85
CA PRO A 163 -1.66 19.44 19.12
C PRO A 163 -0.46 19.12 20.04
N SER A 164 -0.45 19.59 21.28
CA SER A 164 0.62 19.32 22.24
C SER A 164 0.03 18.83 23.56
N TYR A 165 0.42 17.63 23.99
CA TYR A 165 0.09 17.07 25.29
C TYR A 165 1.16 17.43 26.31
N LYS A 166 0.76 17.98 27.45
CA LYS A 166 1.69 18.37 28.51
C LYS A 166 1.90 17.19 29.47
N VAL A 167 3.16 16.80 29.66
CA VAL A 167 3.58 15.72 30.55
C VAL A 167 4.44 16.31 31.65
N THR A 168 3.97 16.25 32.89
CA THR A 168 4.76 16.71 34.03
C THR A 168 5.67 15.58 34.50
N THR A 169 6.99 15.77 34.33
CA THR A 169 8.02 14.84 34.80
C THR A 169 8.70 15.41 36.04
N THR A 170 9.45 14.57 36.77
CA THR A 170 10.28 15.00 37.93
C THR A 170 11.35 16.02 37.57
N GLU A 171 11.70 16.14 36.28
CA GLU A 171 12.72 17.07 35.77
C GLU A 171 12.11 18.32 35.11
N GLY A 172 10.78 18.42 35.04
CA GLY A 172 10.05 19.53 34.46
C GLY A 172 8.93 19.10 33.51
N ASP A 173 8.21 20.09 32.97
CA ASP A 173 7.14 19.86 32.00
C ASP A 173 7.70 19.60 30.60
N VAL A 174 7.35 18.45 30.01
CA VAL A 174 7.69 18.05 28.64
C VAL A 174 6.42 18.12 27.80
N PHE A 175 6.51 18.66 26.57
CA PHE A 175 5.39 18.70 25.64
C PHE A 175 5.57 17.66 24.55
N VAL A 176 4.60 16.78 24.41
CA VAL A 176 4.55 15.74 23.39
C VAL A 176 3.64 16.22 22.27
N ASN A 177 4.18 16.30 21.05
CA ASN A 177 3.38 16.68 19.89
C ASN A 177 2.48 15.50 19.47
N LEU A 178 1.17 15.74 19.44
CA LEU A 178 0.16 14.79 19.02
C LEU A 178 -0.24 15.10 17.59
N ASP A 179 0.44 14.46 16.63
CA ASP A 179 -0.01 14.44 15.25
C ASP A 179 -0.96 13.27 14.99
N PHE A 180 -1.68 13.36 13.86
CA PHE A 180 -2.65 12.35 13.47
C PHE A 180 -2.01 10.97 13.31
N ASN A 181 -0.81 10.90 12.74
CA ASN A 181 -0.09 9.64 12.55
C ASN A 181 0.30 8.99 13.88
N THR A 182 0.77 9.76 14.87
CA THR A 182 1.09 9.25 16.21
C THR A 182 -0.13 8.63 16.86
N ILE A 183 -1.28 9.28 16.77
CA ILE A 183 -2.53 8.76 17.35
C ILE A 183 -3.02 7.51 16.66
N ILE A 184 -2.99 7.46 15.32
CA ILE A 184 -3.35 6.26 14.57
C ILE A 184 -2.43 5.08 14.96
N ASN A 185 -1.14 5.33 15.17
CA ASN A 185 -0.20 4.30 15.64
C ASN A 185 -0.46 3.87 17.08
N ILE A 186 -0.75 4.79 18.00
CA ILE A 186 -1.13 4.47 19.39
C ILE A 186 -2.37 3.59 19.42
N MET A 187 -3.41 3.99 18.68
CA MET A 187 -4.64 3.21 18.49
C MET A 187 -4.35 1.85 17.84
N GLY A 188 -3.46 1.82 16.85
CA GLY A 188 -3.05 0.60 16.15
C GLY A 188 -2.41 -0.43 17.08
N ILE A 189 -1.57 0.01 18.03
CA ILE A 189 -0.97 -0.88 19.03
C ILE A 189 -2.04 -1.47 19.96
N TYR A 190 -3.03 -0.68 20.37
CA TYR A 190 -4.13 -1.17 21.20
C TYR A 190 -4.98 -2.20 20.46
N LEU A 191 -5.35 -1.91 19.21
CA LEU A 191 -6.11 -2.82 18.36
C LEU A 191 -5.34 -4.13 18.09
N ARG A 192 -4.03 -4.03 17.79
CA ARG A 192 -3.15 -5.20 17.63
C ARG A 192 -3.19 -6.11 18.85
N ASN A 193 -3.08 -5.53 20.05
CA ASN A 193 -3.10 -6.32 21.30
C ASN A 193 -4.44 -7.04 21.44
N LYS A 194 -5.56 -6.35 21.25
CA LYS A 194 -6.90 -6.98 21.28
C LYS A 194 -7.04 -8.11 20.27
N TYR A 195 -6.50 -7.92 19.07
CA TYR A 195 -6.52 -8.96 18.03
C TYR A 195 -5.68 -10.17 18.42
N LEU A 196 -4.47 -9.97 18.95
CA LEU A 196 -3.58 -11.05 19.39
C LEU A 196 -4.12 -11.79 20.62
N ASP A 197 -4.83 -11.10 21.53
CA ASP A 197 -5.52 -11.73 22.66
C ASP A 197 -6.61 -12.72 22.19
N LEU A 198 -7.24 -12.44 21.04
CA LEU A 198 -8.25 -13.31 20.41
C LEU A 198 -7.63 -14.41 19.53
N HIS A 199 -6.38 -14.22 19.08
CA HIS A 199 -5.65 -15.14 18.20
C HIS A 199 -4.29 -15.53 18.82
N PRO A 200 -4.28 -16.27 19.95
CA PRO A 200 -3.06 -16.61 20.67
C PRO A 200 -2.07 -17.43 19.82
N ASN A 201 -2.56 -18.16 18.82
CA ASN A 201 -1.76 -18.91 17.86
C ASN A 201 -0.82 -18.06 16.99
N LEU A 202 -1.02 -16.74 16.96
CA LEU A 202 -0.17 -15.78 16.24
C LEU A 202 0.86 -15.10 17.15
N ASN A 203 0.76 -15.30 18.47
CA ASN A 203 1.62 -14.66 19.45
C ASN A 203 3.01 -15.33 19.46
N PRO A 204 4.11 -14.60 19.14
CA PRO A 204 5.45 -15.18 19.10
C PRO A 204 5.96 -15.65 20.46
N ASN A 205 5.31 -15.21 21.55
CA ASN A 205 5.67 -15.57 22.92
C ASN A 205 5.19 -16.97 23.34
N ASP A 206 4.32 -17.61 22.54
CA ASP A 206 3.81 -18.96 22.78
C ASP A 206 4.48 -20.04 21.89
N ILE A 207 5.55 -19.69 21.16
CA ILE A 207 6.39 -20.70 20.52
C ILE A 207 7.02 -21.51 21.65
N PRO A 208 6.75 -22.84 21.78
CA PRO A 208 7.41 -23.67 22.77
C PRO A 208 8.90 -23.51 22.51
N THR A 209 9.64 -23.04 23.51
CA THR A 209 11.10 -23.12 23.53
C THR A 209 11.45 -24.51 23.04
N LEU A 210 12.09 -24.60 21.86
CA LEU A 210 12.62 -25.86 21.38
C LEU A 210 13.47 -26.41 22.52
N VAL A 211 12.96 -27.48 23.13
CA VAL A 211 13.64 -28.23 24.16
C VAL A 211 14.99 -28.60 23.56
N ASN A 212 16.05 -28.05 24.12
CA ASN A 212 17.41 -28.45 23.81
C ASN A 212 17.49 -29.97 24.01
N SER A 213 17.50 -30.71 22.90
CA SER A 213 17.88 -32.12 22.81
C SER A 213 19.31 -32.22 22.32
#